data_AF-A0A2W7NLJ2-F1
#
_entry.id   AF-A0A2W7NLJ2-F1
#
_cell.length_a   1.000
_cell.length_b   1.000
_cell.length_c   1.000
_cell.angle_alpha   90.00
_cell.angle_beta   90.00
_cell.angle_gamma   90.00
#
_symmetry.space_group_name_H-M   'P 1'
#
loop_
_entity.id
_entity.type
_entity.pdbx_description
1 polymer ?
#
loop_
_entity_poly.entity_id
_entity_poly.type
_entity_poly.pdbx_seq_one_letter_code
_entity_poly.pdbx_strand_id
1 'polypeptide(L)'
;MEIVSNSFIQFLGNLLSYAYIIPNIIIMVAAGMLFSKTKETYSALLLIGAILSFITSLFYAIIIPILFKFNLLSYDYHITSAYTVFNLIGLLGHLCFAIGLLLLVMSFVNNTLKNR
;
A
#
# COMPACT_ATOMS: atom_id res chain seq x y z
N MET A 1 -27.66 -26.36 1.72
CA MET A 1 -26.19 -26.45 1.79
C MET A 1 -25.49 -25.26 1.10
N GLU A 2 -26.17 -24.50 0.22
CA GLU A 2 -25.60 -23.31 -0.45
C GLU A 2 -25.45 -22.06 0.43
N ILE A 3 -26.29 -21.88 1.46
CA ILE A 3 -26.29 -20.68 2.32
C ILE A 3 -25.03 -20.62 3.23
N VAL A 4 -24.53 -21.78 3.68
CA VAL A 4 -23.31 -21.88 4.49
C VAL A 4 -22.06 -21.65 3.63
N SER A 5 -22.08 -22.07 2.37
CA SER A 5 -21.01 -21.81 1.41
C SER A 5 -20.81 -20.31 1.18
N ASN A 6 -21.90 -19.57 0.95
CA ASN A 6 -21.81 -18.13 0.64
C ASN A 6 -21.34 -17.28 1.84
N SER A 7 -21.73 -17.65 3.06
CA SER A 7 -21.29 -16.97 4.28
C SER A 7 -19.82 -17.27 4.61
N PHE A 8 -19.35 -18.50 4.38
CA PHE A 8 -17.94 -18.87 4.54
C PHE A 8 -17.03 -18.17 3.51
N ILE A 9 -17.45 -18.07 2.25
CA ILE A 9 -16.71 -17.36 1.20
C ILE A 9 -16.65 -15.85 1.51
N GLN A 10 -17.73 -15.24 2.00
CA GLN A 10 -17.70 -13.84 2.47
C GLN A 10 -16.76 -13.64 3.66
N PHE A 11 -16.73 -14.58 4.61
CA PHE A 11 -15.82 -14.53 5.75
C PHE A 11 -14.36 -14.60 5.30
N LEU A 12 -14.01 -15.54 4.42
CA LEU A 12 -12.69 -15.65 3.80
C LEU A 12 -12.29 -14.39 3.02
N GLY A 13 -13.21 -13.84 2.23
CA GLY A 13 -12.99 -12.61 1.46
C GLY A 13 -12.69 -11.40 2.37
N ASN A 14 -13.45 -11.26 3.46
CA ASN A 14 -13.22 -10.21 4.45
C ASN A 14 -11.86 -10.39 5.14
N LEU A 15 -11.50 -11.63 5.51
CA LEU A 15 -10.24 -11.93 6.18
C LEU A 15 -9.02 -11.59 5.30
N LEU A 16 -9.09 -11.94 4.01
CA LEU A 16 -8.06 -11.57 3.02
C LEU A 16 -7.93 -10.06 2.84
N SER A 17 -9.07 -9.35 2.83
CA SER A 17 -9.08 -7.90 2.66
C SER A 17 -8.40 -7.19 3.85
N TYR A 18 -8.62 -7.68 5.08
CA TYR A 18 -7.93 -7.16 6.28
C TYR A 18 -6.44 -7.50 6.29
N ALA A 19 -6.07 -8.70 5.85
CA ALA A 19 -4.67 -9.14 5.77
C ALA A 19 -3.83 -8.25 4.83
N TYR A 20 -4.46 -7.57 3.85
CA TYR A 20 -3.76 -6.69 2.93
C TYR A 20 -3.59 -5.25 3.46
N ILE A 21 -4.50 -4.79 4.31
CA ILE A 21 -4.48 -3.42 4.84
C ILE A 21 -3.51 -3.30 6.04
N ILE A 22 -3.48 -4.29 6.92
CA ILE A 22 -2.68 -4.26 8.16
C ILE A 22 -1.17 -4.05 7.87
N PRO A 23 -0.53 -4.78 6.93
CA PRO A 23 0.88 -4.58 6.61
C PRO A 23 1.18 -3.17 6.10
N ASN A 24 0.31 -2.60 5.25
CA ASN A 24 0.49 -1.26 4.71
C ASN A 24 0.45 -0.19 5.82
N ILE A 25 -0.41 -0.36 6.84
CA ILE A 25 -0.45 0.53 8.01
C ILE A 25 0.85 0.43 8.82
N ILE A 26 1.34 -0.78 9.09
CA ILE A 26 2.57 -1.01 9.85
C ILE A 26 3.76 -0.36 9.14
N ILE A 27 3.87 -0.56 7.82
CA ILE A 27 4.94 0.01 7.00
C ILE A 27 4.88 1.54 7.01
N MET A 28 3.68 2.13 6.89
CA MET A 28 3.49 3.58 6.96
C MET A 28 3.92 4.16 8.31
N VAL A 29 3.53 3.51 9.42
CA VAL A 29 3.92 3.94 10.77
C VAL A 29 5.44 3.83 10.96
N ALA A 30 6.05 2.72 10.53
CA ALA A 30 7.50 2.52 10.62
C ALA A 30 8.28 3.57 9.81
N ALA A 31 7.86 3.85 8.57
CA ALA A 31 8.45 4.89 7.74
C ALA A 31 8.28 6.29 8.35
N GLY A 32 7.11 6.56 8.96
CA GLY A 32 6.85 7.80 9.69
C GLY A 32 7.76 8.01 10.90
N MET A 33 7.95 6.97 11.71
CA MET A 33 8.88 7.04 12.85
C MET A 33 10.32 7.25 12.39
N LEU A 34 10.74 6.59 11.31
CA LEU A 34 12.08 6.72 10.75
C LEU A 34 12.33 8.14 10.21
N PHE A 35 11.35 8.71 9.50
CA PHE A 35 11.40 10.09 9.00
C PHE A 35 11.50 11.11 10.12
N SER A 36 10.72 10.92 11.20
CA SER A 36 10.77 11.79 12.37
C SER A 36 12.15 11.83 13.04
N LYS A 37 12.86 10.69 13.06
CA LYS A 37 14.16 10.56 13.73
C LYS A 37 15.35 11.03 12.90
N THR A 38 15.39 10.70 11.61
CA THR A 38 16.59 10.92 10.78
C THR A 38 16.47 12.16 9.89
N LYS A 39 15.26 12.54 9.46
CA LYS A 39 14.98 13.60 8.48
C LYS A 39 15.85 13.54 7.21
N GLU A 40 16.41 12.36 6.92
CA GLU A 40 17.26 12.15 5.76
C GLU A 40 16.43 11.85 4.50
N THR A 41 17.04 12.07 3.33
CA THR A 41 16.37 11.94 2.04
C THR A 41 15.79 10.54 1.81
N TYR A 42 16.49 9.48 2.24
CA TYR A 42 15.99 8.10 2.13
C TYR A 42 14.71 7.86 2.94
N SER A 43 14.59 8.49 4.11
CA SER A 43 13.41 8.39 4.97
C SER A 43 12.20 9.09 4.37
N ALA A 44 12.43 10.20 3.66
CA ALA A 44 11.37 10.91 2.93
C ALA A 44 10.83 10.05 1.77
N LEU A 45 11.72 9.41 1.00
CA LEU A 45 11.31 8.49 -0.09
C LEU A 45 10.53 7.29 0.46
N LEU A 46 10.98 6.69 1.57
CA LEU A 46 10.27 5.59 2.24
C LEU A 46 8.87 6.00 2.68
N LEU A 47 8.73 7.18 3.29
CA LEU A 47 7.44 7.71 3.72
C LEU A 47 6.49 7.94 2.53
N ILE A 48 6.97 8.60 1.48
CA ILE A 48 6.19 8.88 0.27
C ILE A 48 5.72 7.58 -0.37
N GLY A 49 6.62 6.60 -0.54
CA GLY A 49 6.27 5.29 -1.10
C GLY A 49 5.27 4.51 -0.25
N ALA A 50 5.37 4.59 1.09
CA ALA A 50 4.43 3.97 2.01
C ALA A 50 3.04 4.64 1.97
N ILE A 51 2.97 5.97 1.90
CA ILE A 51 1.71 6.71 1.77
C ILE A 51 1.02 6.38 0.44
N LEU A 52 1.76 6.37 -0.66
CA LEU A 52 1.25 5.99 -1.99
C LEU A 52 0.70 4.56 -1.98
N SER A 53 1.45 3.61 -1.42
CA SER A 53 1.02 2.20 -1.31
C SER A 53 -0.21 2.04 -0.42
N PHE A 54 -0.32 2.84 0.65
CA PHE A 54 -1.50 2.85 1.51
C PHE A 54 -2.73 3.40 0.79
N ILE A 55 -2.58 4.52 0.08
CA ILE A 55 -3.67 5.12 -0.72
C ILE A 55 -4.18 4.15 -1.79
N THR A 56 -3.28 3.48 -2.51
CA THR A 56 -3.70 2.50 -3.52
C THR A 56 -4.38 1.29 -2.90
N SER A 57 -3.86 0.77 -1.80
CA SER A 57 -4.52 -0.31 -1.04
C SER A 57 -5.91 0.10 -0.56
N LEU A 58 -6.08 1.34 -0.10
CA LEU A 58 -7.36 1.87 0.37
C LEU A 58 -8.35 2.03 -0.79
N PHE A 59 -7.85 2.44 -1.96
CA PHE A 59 -8.65 2.55 -3.17
C PHE A 59 -9.24 1.19 -3.60
N TYR A 60 -8.39 0.15 -3.65
CA TYR A 60 -8.84 -1.18 -4.03
C TYR A 60 -9.72 -1.86 -2.96
N ALA A 61 -9.38 -1.70 -1.68
CA ALA A 61 -10.07 -2.41 -0.61
C ALA A 61 -11.39 -1.75 -0.17
N ILE A 62 -11.52 -0.43 -0.29
CA ILE A 62 -12.67 0.32 0.25
C ILE A 62 -13.43 1.06 -0.86
N ILE A 63 -12.73 1.86 -1.67
CA ILE A 63 -13.38 2.78 -2.63
C ILE A 63 -14.08 2.02 -3.75
N ILE A 64 -13.41 1.05 -4.39
CA ILE A 64 -13.98 0.18 -5.40
C ILE A 64 -15.25 -0.55 -4.92
N PRO A 65 -15.23 -1.34 -3.83
CA PRO A 65 -16.40 -2.11 -3.42
C PRO A 65 -17.57 -1.20 -3.00
N ILE A 66 -17.29 -0.02 -2.45
CA ILE A 66 -18.33 0.99 -2.17
C ILE A 66 -18.97 1.46 -3.47
N LEU A 67 -18.17 1.86 -4.47
CA LEU A 67 -18.69 2.36 -5.75
C LEU A 67 -19.54 1.31 -6.49
N PHE A 68 -19.12 0.04 -6.45
CA PHE A 68 -19.91 -1.08 -6.97
C PHE A 68 -21.22 -1.30 -6.20
N LYS A 69 -21.19 -1.21 -4.86
CA LYS A 69 -22.39 -1.37 -4.02
C LYS A 69 -23.47 -0.32 -4.31
N PHE A 70 -23.06 0.90 -4.66
CA PHE A 70 -23.98 1.99 -4.97
C PHE A 70 -24.40 2.06 -6.46
N ASN A 71 -23.98 1.11 -7.31
CA ASN A 71 -24.25 1.12 -8.76
C ASN A 71 -23.81 2.44 -9.45
N LEU A 72 -22.86 3.16 -8.86
CA LEU A 72 -22.40 4.47 -9.35
C LEU A 72 -21.45 4.35 -10.55
N LEU A 73 -21.03 3.14 -10.89
CA LEU A 73 -20.14 2.86 -12.01
C LEU A 73 -20.80 1.87 -12.97
N SER A 74 -21.14 2.34 -14.16
CA SER A 74 -21.40 1.47 -15.32
C SER A 74 -20.11 0.75 -15.70
N TYR A 75 -20.22 -0.56 -15.93
CA TYR A 75 -19.13 -1.55 -15.86
C TYR A 75 -17.91 -1.31 -16.78
N ASP A 76 -18.02 -0.52 -17.85
CA ASP A 76 -17.14 -0.73 -19.01
C ASP A 76 -15.98 0.26 -19.24
N TYR A 77 -16.07 1.54 -18.86
CA TYR A 77 -15.03 2.51 -19.26
C TYR A 77 -14.40 3.29 -18.10
N HIS A 78 -15.22 3.77 -17.16
CA HIS A 78 -14.73 4.62 -16.06
C HIS A 78 -13.97 3.82 -14.99
N ILE A 79 -14.35 2.56 -14.77
CA ILE A 79 -13.66 1.66 -13.84
C ILE A 79 -12.27 1.33 -14.35
N THR A 80 -12.15 0.84 -15.58
CA THR A 80 -10.87 0.41 -16.17
C THR A 80 -9.85 1.55 -16.16
N SER A 81 -10.25 2.76 -16.56
CA SER A 81 -9.36 3.93 -16.53
C SER A 81 -8.89 4.27 -15.10
N ALA A 82 -9.79 4.27 -14.12
CA ALA A 82 -9.42 4.49 -12.72
C ALA A 82 -8.44 3.42 -12.21
N TYR A 83 -8.69 2.13 -12.49
CA TYR A 83 -7.78 1.04 -12.15
C TYR A 83 -6.38 1.25 -12.73
N THR A 84 -6.27 1.66 -14.00
CA THR A 84 -4.98 1.88 -14.66
C THR A 84 -4.20 3.02 -14.01
N VAL A 85 -4.86 4.14 -13.70
CA VAL A 85 -4.24 5.30 -13.04
C VAL A 85 -3.76 4.94 -11.63
N PHE A 86 -4.61 4.29 -10.82
CA PHE A 86 -4.23 3.87 -9.48
C PHE A 86 -3.14 2.78 -9.49
N ASN A 87 -3.11 1.93 -10.51
CA ASN A 87 -2.04 0.94 -10.65
C ASN A 87 -0.69 1.59 -10.97
N LEU A 88 -0.67 2.61 -11.85
CA LEU A 88 0.52 3.42 -12.12
C LEU A 88 1.02 4.14 -10.87
N ILE A 89 0.11 4.76 -10.11
CA ILE A 89 0.42 5.44 -8.84
C ILE A 89 0.98 4.43 -7.83
N GLY A 90 0.39 3.23 -7.75
CA GLY A 90 0.86 2.17 -6.87
C GLY A 90 2.25 1.69 -7.24
N LEU A 91 2.51 1.50 -8.53
CA LEU A 91 3.83 1.12 -9.04
C LEU A 91 4.89 2.17 -8.71
N LEU A 92 4.58 3.46 -8.90
CA LEU A 92 5.48 4.56 -8.49
C LEU A 92 5.70 4.58 -6.97
N GLY A 93 4.66 4.32 -6.18
CA GLY A 93 4.75 4.19 -4.73
C GLY A 93 5.70 3.07 -4.31
N HIS A 94 5.56 1.88 -4.89
CA HIS A 94 6.41 0.72 -4.62
C HIS A 94 7.86 0.96 -5.06
N LEU A 95 8.09 1.59 -6.22
CA LEU A 95 9.43 1.95 -6.66
C LEU A 95 10.09 2.96 -5.71
N CYS A 96 9.36 4.00 -5.31
CA CYS A 96 9.86 5.01 -4.37
C CYS A 96 10.23 4.37 -3.02
N PHE A 97 9.38 3.47 -2.52
CA PHE A 97 9.65 2.71 -1.31
C PHE A 97 10.90 1.83 -1.44
N ALA A 98 11.03 1.10 -2.55
CA ALA A 98 12.18 0.23 -2.80
C ALA A 98 13.49 1.01 -2.89
N ILE A 99 13.50 2.15 -3.59
CA ILE A 99 14.67 3.04 -3.70
C ILE A 99 15.03 3.62 -2.32
N GLY A 100 14.05 4.08 -1.56
CA GLY A 100 14.26 4.58 -0.20
C GLY A 100 14.84 3.51 0.73
N LEU A 101 14.37 2.27 0.62
CA LEU A 101 14.87 1.14 1.41
C LEU A 101 16.31 0.78 1.04
N LEU A 102 16.62 0.78 -0.26
CA LEU A 102 17.96 0.50 -0.77
C LEU A 102 18.98 1.55 -0.28
N LEU A 103 18.61 2.83 -0.33
CA LEU A 103 19.44 3.93 0.21
C LEU A 103 19.64 3.82 1.72
N LEU A 104 18.61 3.43 2.48
CA LEU A 104 18.71 3.18 3.92
C LEU A 104 19.73 2.07 4.21
N VAL A 105 19.66 0.94 3.49
CA VAL A 105 20.60 -0.17 3.64
C VAL A 105 22.03 0.27 3.30
N MET A 106 22.22 1.00 2.20
CA MET A 106 23.54 1.54 1.83
C MET A 106 24.11 2.46 2.91
N SER A 107 23.30 3.38 3.44
CA SER A 107 23.69 4.27 4.54
C SER A 107 24.08 3.48 5.79
N PHE A 108 23.29 2.47 6.15
CA PHE A 108 23.57 1.60 7.29
C PHE A 108 24.88 0.83 7.14
N VAL A 109 25.12 0.23 5.97
CA VAL A 109 26.37 -0.51 5.69
C VAL A 109 27.57 0.43 5.73
N ASN A 110 27.47 1.61 5.10
CA ASN A 110 28.55 2.59 5.08
C ASN A 110 28.90 3.09 6.50
N ASN A 111 27.89 3.41 7.30
CA ASN A 111 28.10 3.83 8.69
C ASN A 111 28.70 2.73 9.56
N THR A 112 28.33 1.46 9.32
CA THR A 112 28.87 0.31 10.06
C THR A 112 30.34 0.05 9.70
N LEU A 113 30.72 0.20 8.42
CA LEU A 113 32.11 0.04 7.97
C LEU A 113 33.02 1.18 8.43
N LYS A 114 32.51 2.41 8.49
CA LYS A 114 33.29 3.58 8.96
C LYS A 114 33.57 3.55 10.47
N ASN A 115 32.81 2.78 11.24
CA ASN A 115 32.94 2.68 12.70
C ASN A 115 33.80 1.48 13.14
N ARG A 116 34.49 0.83 12.19
CA ARG A 116 35.58 -0.14 12.43
C ARG A 116 36.92 0.51 12.10
#